data_AF-A0A814SNL5-F1
#
_entry.id   AF-A0A814SNL5-F1
#
_cell.length_a   1.000
_cell.length_b   1.000
_cell.length_c   1.000
_cell.angle_alpha   90.00
_cell.angle_beta   90.00
_cell.angle_gamma   90.00
#
_symmetry.space_group_name_H-M   'P 1'
#
loop_
_entity.id
_entity.type
_entity.pdbx_description
1 polymer ?
#
loop_
_entity_poly.entity_id
_entity_poly.type
_entity_poly.pdbx_seq_one_letter_code
_entity_poly.pdbx_strand_id
1 'polypeptide(L)'
;MPLIIYLFFFVFFIVHSHSELSRIKVDPNTQYFIDEYGRVRIFHGVNVVYKLPPFLPNLTHFDPQNSLTNDDLNNLHQWGFNVIRFYTSWMGVNPTSDNNINQEYLLQLSTAIQMMENKGIYALLDCHQDVFSRYFCGEGVPDWIAEKLGDA
;
A
#
# COMPACT_ATOMS: atom_id res chain seq x y z
N MET A 1 -42.24 22.72 -21.76
CA MET A 1 -41.13 21.79 -22.09
C MET A 1 -39.77 22.51 -22.19
N PRO A 2 -39.22 23.11 -21.12
CA PRO A 2 -37.76 23.30 -21.06
C PRO A 2 -37.10 22.77 -19.77
N LEU A 3 -37.88 22.31 -18.78
CA LEU A 3 -37.34 21.88 -17.48
C LEU A 3 -36.58 20.55 -17.53
N ILE A 4 -36.86 19.70 -18.52
CA ILE A 4 -36.27 18.35 -18.64
C ILE A 4 -34.83 18.38 -19.14
N ILE A 5 -34.44 19.42 -19.91
CA ILE A 5 -33.09 19.52 -20.51
C ILE A 5 -32.04 19.91 -19.45
N TYR A 6 -32.39 20.74 -18.47
CA TYR A 6 -31.48 21.10 -17.38
C TYR A 6 -31.23 19.96 -16.39
N LEU A 7 -32.21 19.08 -16.18
CA LEU A 7 -32.04 17.91 -15.32
C LEU A 7 -31.06 16.89 -15.93
N PHE A 8 -31.03 16.76 -17.27
CA PHE A 8 -30.10 15.87 -17.96
C PHE A 8 -28.63 16.35 -17.92
N PHE A 9 -28.39 17.66 -17.88
CA PHE A 9 -27.04 18.21 -17.73
C PHE A 9 -26.49 18.12 -16.30
N PHE A 10 -27.36 18.08 -15.28
CA PHE A 10 -26.94 17.95 -13.88
C PHE A 10 -26.57 16.51 -13.51
N VAL A 11 -27.21 15.51 -14.14
CA VAL A 11 -26.99 14.09 -13.85
C VAL A 11 -25.65 13.57 -14.42
N PHE A 12 -25.12 14.18 -15.49
CA PHE A 12 -23.82 13.79 -16.06
C PHE A 12 -22.60 14.31 -15.29
N PHE A 13 -22.78 15.22 -14.31
CA PHE A 13 -21.70 15.68 -13.43
C PHE A 13 -21.52 14.84 -12.17
N ILE A 14 -22.37 13.83 -11.95
CA ILE A 14 -22.06 12.72 -11.05
C ILE A 14 -21.26 11.67 -11.84
N VAL A 15 -20.24 12.13 -12.58
CA VAL A 15 -19.06 11.28 -12.78
C VAL A 15 -18.60 11.00 -11.36
N HIS A 16 -18.67 9.75 -10.94
CA HIS A 16 -18.13 9.31 -9.66
C HIS A 16 -16.72 9.89 -9.58
N SER A 17 -16.54 10.93 -8.75
CA SER A 17 -15.22 11.34 -8.34
C SER A 17 -14.73 10.20 -7.47
N HIS A 18 -14.14 9.18 -8.11
CA HIS A 18 -13.08 8.46 -7.45
C HIS A 18 -12.07 9.56 -7.13
N SER A 19 -12.08 9.99 -5.88
CA SER A 19 -11.04 10.87 -5.37
C SER A 19 -9.79 10.02 -5.40
N GLU A 20 -9.07 10.04 -6.53
CA GLU A 20 -7.69 9.60 -6.57
C GLU A 20 -6.98 10.30 -5.40
N LEU A 21 -6.19 9.53 -4.65
CA LEU A 21 -5.49 10.09 -3.51
C LEU A 21 -4.54 11.18 -4.01
N SER A 22 -4.69 12.39 -3.45
CA SER A 22 -3.88 13.52 -3.90
C SER A 22 -2.39 13.24 -3.81
N ARG A 23 -1.63 13.60 -4.84
CA ARG A 23 -0.18 13.35 -4.87
C ARG A 23 0.52 14.14 -3.76
N ILE A 24 1.43 13.48 -3.06
CA ILE A 24 2.18 14.04 -1.93
C ILE A 24 3.61 14.36 -2.35
N LYS A 25 4.10 15.53 -1.95
CA LYS A 25 5.50 15.94 -2.06
C LYS A 25 6.01 16.41 -0.70
N VAL A 26 7.31 16.32 -0.46
CA VAL A 26 7.96 16.97 0.68
C VAL A 26 8.46 18.33 0.22
N ASP A 27 8.05 19.40 0.89
CA ASP A 27 8.65 20.72 0.70
C ASP A 27 10.01 20.77 1.40
N PRO A 28 11.14 20.95 0.69
CA PRO A 28 12.47 20.93 1.31
C PRO A 28 12.74 22.12 2.24
N ASN A 29 12.00 23.22 2.10
CA ASN A 29 12.20 24.41 2.94
C ASN A 29 11.46 24.30 4.28
N THR A 30 10.26 23.71 4.28
CA THR A 30 9.40 23.57 5.47
C THR A 30 9.39 22.16 6.06
N GLN A 31 9.90 21.18 5.31
CA GLN A 31 9.90 19.74 5.64
C GLN A 31 8.50 19.13 5.80
N TYR A 32 7.46 19.79 5.27
CA TYR A 32 6.10 19.30 5.32
C TYR A 32 5.73 18.43 4.13
N PHE A 33 4.86 17.45 4.37
CA PHE A 33 4.13 16.76 3.32
C PHE A 33 3.03 17.69 2.79
N ILE A 34 3.11 18.04 1.51
CA ILE A 34 2.18 18.94 0.82
C ILE A 34 1.45 18.16 -0.27
N ASP A 35 0.12 18.28 -0.33
CA ASP A 35 -0.66 17.72 -1.42
C ASP A 35 -0.72 18.63 -2.66
N GLU A 36 -1.35 18.16 -3.73
CA GLU A 36 -1.50 18.91 -4.98
C GLU A 36 -2.32 20.20 -4.85
N TYR A 37 -3.09 20.35 -3.77
CA TYR A 37 -3.89 21.55 -3.47
C TYR A 37 -3.16 22.52 -2.54
N GLY A 38 -1.90 22.24 -2.16
CA GLY A 38 -1.10 23.10 -1.30
C GLY A 38 -1.42 22.96 0.20
N ARG A 39 -2.16 21.92 0.61
CA ARG A 39 -2.48 21.67 2.02
C ARG A 39 -1.35 20.86 2.67
N VAL A 40 -1.05 21.16 3.93
CA VAL A 40 -0.19 20.29 4.75
C VAL A 40 -0.97 19.01 5.09
N ARG A 41 -0.34 17.86 4.88
CA ARG A 41 -0.90 16.54 5.19
C ARG A 41 -0.21 15.97 6.42
N ILE A 42 -1.02 15.57 7.39
CA ILE A 42 -0.57 14.85 8.59
C ILE A 42 -1.03 13.41 8.46
N PHE A 43 -0.10 12.48 8.59
CA PHE A 43 -0.35 11.06 8.43
C PHE A 43 -0.42 10.37 9.78
N HIS A 44 -1.55 9.72 10.07
CA HIS A 44 -1.73 8.85 11.22
C HIS A 44 -2.22 7.49 10.71
N GLY A 45 -1.59 6.43 11.18
CA GLY A 45 -1.79 5.12 10.59
C GLY A 45 -1.19 3.98 11.37
N VAL A 46 -1.21 2.81 10.75
CA VAL A 46 -0.74 1.55 11.32
C VAL A 46 0.30 0.88 10.41
N ASN A 47 0.98 -0.13 10.95
CA ASN A 47 1.82 -1.03 10.17
C ASN A 47 1.01 -2.27 9.79
N VAL A 48 1.09 -2.68 8.53
CA VAL A 48 0.58 -3.97 8.06
C VAL A 48 1.75 -4.73 7.46
N VAL A 49 2.18 -5.78 8.16
CA VAL A 49 3.43 -6.48 7.89
C VAL A 49 3.19 -7.98 7.91
N TYR A 50 3.51 -8.66 6.81
CA TYR A 50 3.40 -10.11 6.70
C TYR A 50 4.68 -10.70 6.11
N LYS A 51 5.56 -11.20 6.98
CA LYS A 51 6.95 -11.57 6.64
C LYS A 51 7.11 -12.97 6.06
N LEU A 52 6.07 -13.81 6.12
CA LEU A 52 6.11 -15.18 5.61
C LEU A 52 5.51 -15.26 4.20
N PRO A 53 5.93 -16.21 3.35
CA PRO A 53 5.27 -16.47 2.07
C PRO A 53 3.74 -16.64 2.23
N PRO A 54 2.91 -16.03 1.37
CA PRO A 54 3.24 -15.34 0.11
C PRO A 54 3.64 -13.85 0.25
N PHE A 55 4.01 -13.41 1.45
CA PHE A 55 4.46 -12.04 1.79
C PHE A 55 3.38 -10.96 1.64
N LEU A 56 2.12 -11.37 1.70
CA LEU A 56 0.94 -10.51 1.71
C LEU A 56 -0.06 -11.00 2.76
N PRO A 57 -0.80 -10.08 3.40
CA PRO A 57 -1.90 -10.46 4.27
C PRO A 57 -3.04 -11.10 3.48
N ASN A 58 -3.97 -11.77 4.17
CA ASN A 58 -5.20 -12.26 3.55
C ASN A 58 -6.09 -11.09 3.15
N LEU A 59 -6.37 -10.94 1.84
CA LEU A 59 -7.16 -9.82 1.32
C LEU A 59 -8.67 -10.12 1.22
N THR A 60 -9.09 -11.38 1.40
CA THR A 60 -10.46 -11.83 1.08
C THR A 60 -11.24 -12.36 2.28
N HIS A 61 -10.57 -12.92 3.29
CA HIS A 61 -11.20 -13.43 4.50
C HIS A 61 -10.67 -12.70 5.73
N PHE A 62 -11.59 -12.16 6.52
CA PHE A 62 -11.25 -11.48 7.75
C PHE A 62 -10.59 -12.45 8.74
N ASP A 63 -9.43 -12.06 9.24
CA ASP A 63 -8.69 -12.72 10.30
C ASP A 63 -8.10 -11.63 11.20
N PRO A 64 -8.34 -11.66 12.52
CA PRO A 64 -7.96 -10.58 13.42
C PRO A 64 -6.44 -10.34 13.52
N GLN A 65 -5.61 -11.23 12.96
CA GLN A 65 -4.16 -11.13 13.03
C GLN A 65 -3.50 -10.94 11.65
N ASN A 66 -4.01 -11.59 10.61
CA ASN A 66 -3.29 -11.78 9.35
C ASN A 66 -4.01 -11.21 8.12
N SER A 67 -5.18 -10.58 8.26
CA SER A 67 -5.93 -10.03 7.12
C SER A 67 -5.73 -8.53 6.90
N LEU A 68 -6.00 -8.12 5.66
CA LEU A 68 -6.27 -6.74 5.27
C LEU A 68 -7.40 -6.73 4.23
N THR A 69 -8.59 -7.12 4.69
CA THR A 69 -9.80 -7.17 3.90
C THR A 69 -10.48 -5.79 3.79
N ASN A 70 -11.59 -5.73 3.05
CA ASN A 70 -12.45 -4.55 3.07
C ASN A 70 -13.00 -4.23 4.47
N ASP A 71 -13.24 -5.22 5.32
CA ASP A 71 -13.72 -5.00 6.69
C ASP A 71 -12.65 -4.35 7.55
N ASP A 72 -11.40 -4.82 7.45
CA ASP A 72 -10.24 -4.20 8.11
C ASP A 72 -10.06 -2.75 7.67
N LEU A 73 -10.09 -2.49 6.37
CA LEU A 73 -9.90 -1.15 5.82
C LEU A 73 -11.08 -0.23 6.14
N ASN A 74 -12.31 -0.75 6.21
CA ASN A 74 -13.47 0.00 6.67
C ASN A 74 -13.30 0.45 8.12
N ASN A 75 -12.81 -0.43 9.00
CA ASN A 75 -12.52 -0.07 10.39
C ASN A 75 -11.45 1.03 10.45
N LEU A 76 -10.33 0.86 9.76
CA LEU A 76 -9.26 1.86 9.73
C LEU A 76 -9.76 3.23 9.24
N HIS A 77 -10.57 3.24 8.17
CA HIS A 77 -11.19 4.47 7.65
C HIS A 77 -12.13 5.11 8.68
N GLN A 78 -13.01 4.34 9.31
CA GLN A 78 -13.95 4.84 10.33
C GLN A 78 -13.24 5.37 11.58
N TRP A 79 -12.08 4.82 11.92
CA TRP A 79 -11.23 5.29 13.01
C TRP A 79 -10.41 6.53 12.64
N GLY A 80 -10.47 6.99 11.38
CA GLY A 80 -9.80 8.20 10.92
C GLY A 80 -8.34 8.01 10.52
N PHE A 81 -7.86 6.76 10.36
CA PHE A 81 -6.53 6.50 9.82
C PHE A 81 -6.49 6.82 8.33
N ASN A 82 -5.37 7.39 7.88
CA ASN A 82 -5.19 7.85 6.50
C ASN A 82 -3.90 7.34 5.85
N VAL A 83 -3.11 6.53 6.54
CA VAL A 83 -1.94 5.86 5.96
C VAL A 83 -1.79 4.45 6.52
N ILE A 84 -1.24 3.55 5.73
CA ILE A 84 -0.70 2.26 6.17
C ILE A 84 0.76 2.20 5.74
N ARG A 85 1.65 1.91 6.68
CA ARG A 85 3.02 1.48 6.37
C ARG A 85 2.94 0.01 5.96
N PHE A 86 3.06 -0.24 4.67
CA PHE A 86 2.74 -1.52 4.05
C PHE A 86 4.00 -2.27 3.67
N TYR A 87 4.20 -3.44 4.28
CA TYR A 87 5.34 -4.29 4.00
C TYR A 87 5.39 -4.68 2.53
N THR A 88 6.52 -4.39 1.89
CA THR A 88 6.82 -4.77 0.50
C THR A 88 8.05 -5.66 0.55
N SER A 89 7.88 -6.96 0.34
CA SER A 89 8.98 -7.91 0.48
C SER A 89 9.93 -7.84 -0.71
N TRP A 90 11.23 -7.68 -0.45
CA TRP A 90 12.24 -7.87 -1.48
C TRP A 90 12.23 -9.32 -1.99
N MET A 91 12.10 -10.32 -1.11
CA MET A 91 11.90 -11.72 -1.51
C MET A 91 10.64 -11.93 -2.35
N GLY A 92 9.55 -11.24 -2.02
CA GLY A 92 8.33 -11.25 -2.82
C GLY A 92 8.55 -10.72 -4.24
N VAL A 93 9.30 -9.62 -4.39
CA VAL A 93 9.62 -9.01 -5.69
C VAL A 93 10.65 -9.84 -6.47
N ASN A 94 11.73 -10.28 -5.82
CA ASN A 94 12.88 -10.98 -6.43
C ASN A 94 13.18 -12.30 -5.68
N PRO A 95 12.40 -13.37 -5.94
CA PRO A 95 12.50 -14.59 -5.14
C PRO A 95 13.79 -15.37 -5.37
N THR A 96 14.40 -15.31 -6.57
CA THR A 96 15.55 -16.17 -6.91
C THR A 96 16.78 -15.43 -7.45
N SER A 97 16.62 -14.25 -8.06
CA SER A 97 17.72 -13.45 -8.61
C SER A 97 17.27 -12.03 -9.00
N ASP A 98 18.23 -11.12 -9.26
CA ASP A 98 17.96 -9.75 -9.70
C ASP A 98 17.08 -9.66 -10.97
N ASN A 99 17.28 -10.60 -11.90
CA ASN A 99 16.56 -10.62 -13.18
C ASN A 99 15.22 -11.38 -13.12
N ASN A 100 14.89 -11.97 -11.98
CA ASN A 100 13.63 -12.68 -11.78
C ASN A 100 12.69 -11.80 -10.95
N ILE A 101 11.82 -11.05 -11.62
CA ILE A 101 10.78 -10.24 -10.98
C ILE A 101 9.47 -11.03 -10.96
N ASN A 102 8.92 -11.24 -9.77
CA ASN A 102 7.63 -11.90 -9.59
C ASN A 102 6.48 -10.93 -9.89
N GLN A 103 5.98 -10.99 -11.13
CA GLN A 103 4.87 -10.14 -11.58
C GLN A 103 3.55 -10.45 -10.87
N GLU A 104 3.33 -11.70 -10.46
CA GLU A 104 2.12 -12.08 -9.72
C GLU A 104 2.10 -11.43 -8.34
N TYR A 105 3.23 -11.44 -7.63
CA TYR A 105 3.37 -10.71 -6.37
C TYR A 105 3.10 -9.21 -6.55
N LEU A 106 3.69 -8.58 -7.57
CA LEU A 106 3.45 -7.15 -7.84
C LEU A 106 1.99 -6.84 -8.16
N LEU A 107 1.28 -7.74 -8.86
CA LEU A 107 -0.15 -7.58 -9.14
C LEU A 107 -1.00 -7.68 -7.87
N GLN A 108 -0.70 -8.64 -6.98
CA GLN A 108 -1.40 -8.78 -5.71
C GLN A 108 -1.09 -7.61 -4.75
N LEU A 109 0.17 -7.16 -4.71
CA LEU A 109 0.59 -5.95 -3.98
C LEU A 109 -0.19 -4.72 -4.47
N SER A 110 -0.27 -4.52 -5.79
CA SER A 110 -1.04 -3.45 -6.42
C SER A 110 -2.53 -3.54 -6.06
N THR A 111 -3.09 -4.75 -6.04
CA THR A 111 -4.49 -4.96 -5.64
C THR A 111 -4.74 -4.52 -4.19
N ALA A 112 -3.83 -4.86 -3.26
CA ALA A 112 -3.92 -4.41 -1.87
C ALA A 112 -3.83 -2.87 -1.76
N ILE A 113 -2.91 -2.24 -2.51
CA ILE A 113 -2.76 -0.78 -2.55
C ILE A 113 -4.05 -0.13 -3.08
N GLN A 114 -4.66 -0.66 -4.14
CA GLN A 114 -5.92 -0.17 -4.69
C GLN A 114 -7.06 -0.27 -3.67
N MET A 115 -7.10 -1.36 -2.88
CA MET A 115 -8.08 -1.50 -1.81
C MET A 115 -7.92 -0.39 -0.75
N MET A 116 -6.69 -0.04 -0.38
CA MET A 116 -6.41 1.07 0.55
C MET A 116 -6.81 2.42 -0.06
N GLU A 117 -6.45 2.65 -1.33
CA GLU A 117 -6.79 3.88 -2.06
C GLU A 117 -8.30 4.10 -2.11
N ASN A 118 -9.08 3.04 -2.39
CA ASN A 118 -10.55 3.08 -2.41
C ASN A 118 -11.17 3.47 -1.06
N LYS A 119 -10.39 3.45 0.03
CA LYS A 119 -10.78 3.88 1.37
C LYS A 119 -10.14 5.21 1.78
N GLY A 120 -9.45 5.89 0.87
CA GLY A 120 -8.75 7.14 1.14
C GLY A 120 -7.52 6.96 2.04
N ILE A 121 -6.92 5.78 2.05
CA ILE A 121 -5.77 5.42 2.87
C ILE A 121 -4.53 5.33 1.98
N TYR A 122 -3.51 6.14 2.27
CA TYR A 122 -2.24 6.10 1.57
C TYR A 122 -1.44 4.85 1.94
N ALA A 123 -0.72 4.27 0.98
CA ALA A 123 0.27 3.22 1.23
C ALA A 123 1.69 3.82 1.25
N LEU A 124 2.41 3.65 2.36
CA LEU A 124 3.86 3.84 2.41
C LEU A 124 4.52 2.47 2.23
N LEU A 125 5.06 2.22 1.04
CA LEU A 125 5.75 0.97 0.74
C LEU A 125 7.04 0.87 1.52
N ASP A 126 7.17 -0.20 2.30
CA ASP A 126 8.26 -0.44 3.23
C ASP A 126 9.00 -1.73 2.86
N CYS A 127 10.17 -1.58 2.23
CA CYS A 127 11.07 -2.69 1.93
C CYS A 127 11.80 -3.14 3.21
N HIS A 128 11.07 -3.81 4.09
CA HIS A 128 11.50 -4.09 5.45
C HIS A 128 12.47 -5.25 5.56
N GLN A 129 13.28 -5.23 6.62
CA GLN A 129 14.09 -6.36 7.07
C GLN A 129 14.24 -6.33 8.59
N ASP A 130 14.43 -7.51 9.17
CA ASP A 130 14.87 -7.69 10.55
C ASP A 130 15.98 -8.73 10.55
N VAL A 131 17.14 -8.40 11.13
CA VAL A 131 18.28 -9.33 11.17
C VAL A 131 18.66 -9.84 9.76
N PHE A 132 18.57 -8.94 8.77
CA PHE A 132 18.99 -9.14 7.38
C PHE A 132 18.15 -10.14 6.58
N SER A 133 18.24 -11.44 6.85
CA SER A 133 17.69 -12.51 6.00
C SER A 133 17.36 -13.76 6.82
N ARG A 134 16.48 -14.63 6.28
CA ARG A 134 16.14 -15.93 6.89
C ARG A 134 17.35 -16.84 7.03
N TYR A 135 18.34 -16.68 6.16
CA TYR A 135 19.64 -17.36 6.29
C TYR A 135 20.29 -17.13 7.67
N PHE A 136 20.08 -15.95 8.27
CA PHE A 136 20.56 -15.59 9.62
C PHE A 136 19.44 -15.58 10.66
N CYS A 137 18.36 -16.35 10.46
CA CYS A 137 17.15 -16.36 11.30
C CYS A 137 16.42 -15.01 11.36
N GLY A 138 16.67 -14.12 10.40
CA GLY A 138 15.98 -12.85 10.18
C GLY A 138 14.95 -12.92 9.06
N GLU A 139 14.61 -11.77 8.48
CA GLU A 139 13.64 -11.62 7.39
C GLU A 139 14.02 -10.39 6.52
N GLY A 140 13.58 -10.38 5.26
CA GLY A 140 13.65 -9.21 4.37
C GLY A 140 14.55 -9.41 3.15
N VAL A 141 15.86 -9.47 3.35
CA VAL A 141 16.83 -9.67 2.25
C VAL A 141 16.71 -11.09 1.69
N PRO A 142 16.63 -11.25 0.35
CA PRO A 142 16.55 -12.56 -0.28
C PRO A 142 17.68 -13.51 0.09
N ASP A 143 17.32 -14.77 0.34
CA ASP A 143 18.26 -15.82 0.76
C ASP A 143 19.42 -15.97 -0.24
N TRP A 144 19.13 -15.89 -1.56
CA TRP A 144 20.16 -15.99 -2.61
C TRP A 144 21.18 -14.84 -2.60
N ILE A 145 20.87 -13.70 -1.97
CA ILE A 145 21.84 -12.62 -1.71
C ILE A 145 22.64 -12.95 -0.46
N ALA A 146 21.95 -13.38 0.61
CA ALA A 146 22.59 -13.68 1.88
C ALA A 146 23.59 -14.85 1.77
N GLU A 147 23.25 -15.91 1.03
CA GLU A 147 24.12 -17.06 0.76
C GLU A 147 25.45 -16.62 0.13
N LYS A 148 25.42 -15.72 -0.87
CA LYS A 148 26.63 -15.19 -1.51
C LYS A 148 27.54 -14.41 -0.56
N LEU A 149 27.00 -13.88 0.53
CA LEU A 149 27.74 -13.12 1.54
C LEU A 149 28.18 -13.99 2.71
N GLY A 150 27.43 -15.03 3.06
CA GLY A 150 27.75 -15.95 4.15
C GLY A 150 28.84 -16.97 3.79
N ASP A 151 28.97 -17.29 2.51
CA ASP A 151 30.02 -18.17 1.98
C ASP A 151 31.33 -17.43 1.63
N ALA A 152 31.39 -16.10 1.87
CA ALA A 152 32.55 -15.25 1.62
C ALA A 152 33.40 -15.06 2.89
#